data_AF-A0A351AQV1-F1
#
_entry.id   AF-A0A351AQV1-F1
#
_cell.length_a   1.000
_cell.length_b   1.000
_cell.length_c   1.000
_cell.angle_alpha   90.00
_cell.angle_beta   90.00
_cell.angle_gamma   90.00
#
_symmetry.space_group_name_H-M   'P 1'
#
loop_
_entity.id
_entity.type
_entity.pdbx_description
1 polymer ?
#
loop_
_entity_poly.entity_id
_entity_poly.type
_entity_poly.pdbx_seq_one_letter_code
_entity_poly.pdbx_strand_id
1 'polypeptide(L)'
;KAYNVTLDSNLELYGGYAYTMNVKVGKDRMLAGNVNVIEWTEKELGEKDSYIEEYSVWDGESTESITKGSGSESDPHLIESAAQLAGLAYNINNNDNYVYKGKYFKLMKDIDLASKPWTPIGNKTHFPHLRLDGNGKSIINLKVDVGDGCAGLFYWLSGTSSTEKSVVRNL
;
A
#
# COMPACT_ATOMS: atom_id res chain seq x y z
N LYS A 1 -4.67 -32.68 -16.70
CA LYS A 1 -5.55 -32.57 -17.89
C LYS A 1 -5.98 -31.13 -18.02
N ALA A 2 -5.93 -30.54 -19.21
CA ALA A 2 -6.57 -29.25 -19.46
C ALA A 2 -8.06 -29.48 -19.74
N TYR A 3 -8.90 -28.58 -19.26
CA TYR A 3 -10.33 -28.58 -19.55
C TYR A 3 -10.67 -27.26 -20.23
N ASN A 4 -11.36 -27.33 -21.37
CA ASN A 4 -11.88 -26.15 -22.05
C ASN A 4 -13.35 -25.98 -21.67
N VAL A 5 -13.78 -24.75 -21.40
CA VAL A 5 -15.20 -24.42 -21.26
C VAL A 5 -15.70 -23.96 -22.63
N THR A 6 -16.65 -24.68 -23.19
CA THR A 6 -17.43 -24.26 -24.37
C THR A 6 -18.87 -24.04 -23.91
N LEU A 7 -19.42 -22.88 -24.23
CA LEU A 7 -20.84 -22.60 -24.02
C LEU A 7 -21.62 -23.17 -25.22
N ASP A 8 -22.76 -23.82 -24.96
CA ASP A 8 -23.59 -24.46 -25.99
C ASP A 8 -24.29 -23.46 -26.93
N SER A 9 -24.25 -22.16 -26.60
CA SER A 9 -24.85 -21.08 -27.37
C SER A 9 -23.89 -19.89 -27.54
N ASN A 10 -24.16 -19.08 -28.56
CA ASN A 10 -23.47 -17.80 -28.75
C ASN A 10 -23.79 -16.88 -27.57
N LEU A 11 -22.78 -16.60 -26.73
CA LEU A 11 -22.88 -15.62 -25.66
C LEU A 11 -22.63 -14.22 -26.24
N GLU A 12 -23.68 -13.42 -26.33
CA GLU A 12 -23.58 -11.99 -26.67
C GLU A 12 -23.32 -11.17 -25.40
N LEU A 13 -22.31 -10.29 -25.46
CA LEU A 13 -21.90 -9.46 -24.34
C LEU A 13 -22.22 -7.99 -24.62
N TYR A 14 -22.79 -7.33 -23.62
CA TYR A 14 -23.19 -5.93 -23.69
C TYR A 14 -22.34 -5.09 -22.73
N GLY A 15 -21.89 -3.92 -23.18
CA GLY A 15 -21.20 -2.97 -22.30
C GLY A 15 -22.12 -2.48 -21.18
N GLY A 16 -21.56 -2.21 -20.00
CA GLY A 16 -22.32 -1.79 -18.81
C GLY A 16 -22.85 -2.93 -17.95
N TYR A 17 -22.50 -4.18 -18.24
CA TYR A 17 -22.87 -5.36 -17.46
C TYR A 17 -21.64 -6.21 -17.11
N ALA A 18 -21.63 -6.79 -15.91
CA ALA A 18 -20.66 -7.80 -15.51
C ALA A 18 -21.26 -9.19 -15.63
N TYR A 19 -20.50 -10.09 -16.25
CA TYR A 19 -20.85 -11.48 -16.50
C TYR A 19 -19.93 -12.37 -15.66
N THR A 20 -20.50 -13.21 -14.80
CA THR A 20 -19.74 -14.12 -13.94
C THR A 20 -20.22 -15.56 -14.13
N MET A 21 -19.30 -16.53 -14.10
CA MET A 21 -19.64 -17.95 -14.18
C MET A 21 -18.78 -18.73 -13.20
N ASN A 22 -19.43 -19.51 -12.34
CA ASN A 22 -18.73 -20.34 -11.37
C ASN A 22 -18.31 -21.66 -12.01
N VAL A 23 -17.00 -21.98 -11.96
CA VAL A 23 -16.47 -23.25 -12.45
C VAL A 23 -15.85 -24.03 -11.28
N LYS A 24 -16.18 -25.31 -11.14
CA LYS A 24 -15.56 -26.24 -10.20
C LYS A 24 -14.77 -27.30 -10.96
N VAL A 25 -13.45 -27.31 -10.78
CA VAL A 25 -12.56 -28.29 -11.42
C VAL A 25 -12.12 -29.33 -10.39
N GLY A 26 -12.43 -30.60 -10.66
CA GLY A 26 -11.90 -31.75 -9.93
C GLY A 26 -10.83 -32.48 -10.74
N LYS A 27 -10.23 -33.50 -10.13
CA LYS A 27 -9.17 -34.32 -10.75
C LYS A 27 -9.55 -34.86 -12.14
N ASP A 28 -10.81 -35.30 -12.30
CA ASP A 28 -11.29 -36.00 -13.50
C ASP A 28 -12.51 -35.36 -14.19
N ARG A 29 -13.07 -34.27 -13.64
CA ARG A 29 -14.25 -33.59 -14.21
C ARG A 29 -14.27 -32.10 -13.88
N MET A 30 -14.98 -31.33 -14.69
CA MET A 30 -15.27 -29.92 -14.45
C MET A 30 -16.79 -29.70 -14.50
N LEU A 31 -17.29 -28.81 -13.64
CA LEU A 31 -18.68 -28.33 -13.64
C LEU A 31 -18.66 -26.83 -13.88
N ALA A 32 -19.35 -26.36 -14.91
CA ALA A 32 -19.63 -24.94 -15.12
C ALA A 32 -21.07 -24.65 -14.69
N GLY A 33 -21.26 -23.58 -13.92
CA GLY A 33 -22.57 -23.06 -13.53
C GLY A 33 -23.17 -22.13 -14.59
N ASN A 34 -24.34 -21.57 -14.29
CA ASN A 34 -24.97 -20.55 -15.14
C ASN A 34 -24.15 -19.25 -15.15
N VAL A 35 -24.25 -18.50 -16.25
CA VAL A 35 -23.75 -17.12 -16.33
C VAL A 35 -24.69 -16.20 -15.54
N ASN A 36 -24.16 -15.52 -14.53
CA ASN A 36 -24.85 -14.47 -13.80
C ASN A 36 -24.48 -13.11 -14.40
N VAL A 37 -25.50 -12.29 -14.67
CA VAL A 37 -25.37 -10.96 -15.28
C VAL A 37 -25.87 -9.93 -14.28
N ILE A 38 -25.03 -8.96 -13.94
CA ILE A 38 -25.39 -7.83 -13.07
C ILE A 38 -25.08 -6.51 -13.77
N GLU A 39 -25.90 -5.49 -13.51
CA GLU A 39 -25.58 -4.11 -13.93
C GLU A 39 -24.28 -3.67 -13.27
N TRP A 40 -23.46 -3.00 -14.07
CA TRP A 40 -22.09 -2.69 -13.69
C TRP A 40 -21.94 -1.20 -13.42
N THR A 41 -21.73 -0.87 -12.14
CA THR A 41 -21.84 0.51 -11.62
C THR A 41 -20.49 1.21 -11.40
N GLU A 42 -19.37 0.51 -11.61
CA GLU A 42 -18.00 1.05 -11.50
C GLU A 42 -17.25 0.92 -12.83
N LYS A 43 -16.11 1.61 -13.02
CA LYS A 43 -15.61 1.99 -14.35
C LYS A 43 -14.58 1.07 -15.00
N GLU A 44 -13.98 0.07 -14.32
CA GLU A 44 -12.93 -0.78 -14.94
C GLU A 44 -13.10 -2.30 -14.84
N LEU A 45 -13.16 -2.96 -16.00
CA LEU A 45 -13.32 -4.40 -16.16
C LEU A 45 -12.00 -5.06 -15.75
N GLY A 46 -11.95 -5.61 -14.53
CA GLY A 46 -10.72 -6.09 -13.89
C GLY A 46 -9.82 -6.91 -14.82
N GLU A 47 -8.54 -6.53 -14.89
CA GLU A 47 -7.58 -7.22 -15.74
C GLU A 47 -7.40 -8.68 -15.33
N LYS A 48 -7.41 -9.51 -16.38
CA LYS A 48 -7.36 -10.95 -16.39
C LYS A 48 -5.93 -11.39 -16.09
N ASP A 49 -5.71 -11.83 -14.84
CA ASP A 49 -4.48 -12.42 -14.26
C ASP A 49 -3.57 -11.46 -13.45
N SER A 50 -3.93 -11.09 -12.22
CA SER A 50 -2.95 -11.04 -11.11
C SER A 50 -3.65 -10.87 -9.76
N TYR A 51 -3.14 -11.51 -8.71
CA TYR A 51 -3.41 -11.12 -7.33
C TYR A 51 -2.80 -9.73 -7.11
N ILE A 52 -3.54 -8.66 -7.42
CA ILE A 52 -3.17 -7.31 -6.99
C ILE A 52 -3.65 -7.17 -5.55
N GLU A 53 -2.72 -7.15 -4.60
CA GLU A 53 -2.99 -6.44 -3.35
C GLU A 53 -3.22 -4.99 -3.76
N GLU A 54 -4.47 -4.54 -3.66
CA GLU A 54 -4.86 -3.17 -3.96
C GLU A 54 -3.96 -2.21 -3.17
N TYR A 55 -3.35 -1.26 -3.87
CA TYR A 55 -2.60 -0.19 -3.24
C TYR A 55 -3.47 0.46 -2.16
N SER A 56 -2.89 0.75 -1.01
CA SER A 56 -3.52 1.69 -0.10
C SER A 56 -3.32 3.09 -0.68
N VAL A 57 -4.40 3.70 -1.17
CA VAL A 57 -4.36 5.03 -1.78
C VAL A 57 -4.57 6.10 -0.71
N TRP A 58 -3.71 7.11 -0.68
CA TRP A 58 -3.85 8.25 0.20
C TRP A 58 -4.77 9.31 -0.42
N ASP A 59 -5.65 9.89 0.41
CA ASP A 59 -6.55 10.96 0.00
C ASP A 59 -5.88 12.35 -0.02
N GLY A 60 -4.72 12.49 0.64
CA GLY A 60 -3.98 13.74 0.78
C GLY A 60 -4.12 14.39 2.16
N GLU A 61 -4.95 13.83 3.05
CA GLU A 61 -5.32 14.49 4.31
C GLU A 61 -5.38 13.51 5.49
N SER A 62 -5.85 12.28 5.28
CA SER A 62 -6.07 11.31 6.34
C SER A 62 -4.78 10.87 7.01
N THR A 63 -4.82 10.82 8.34
CA THR A 63 -3.77 10.28 9.21
C THR A 63 -4.36 9.25 10.15
N GLU A 64 -3.68 8.12 10.30
CA GLU A 64 -4.08 7.05 11.22
C GLU A 64 -2.94 6.67 12.15
N SER A 65 -3.27 6.23 13.36
CA SER A 65 -2.28 5.68 14.29
C SER A 65 -1.90 4.25 13.89
N ILE A 66 -0.61 3.94 14.01
CA ILE A 66 -0.13 2.55 13.92
C ILE A 66 -0.45 1.85 15.24
N THR A 67 -1.27 0.79 15.18
CA THR A 67 -1.77 0.09 16.37
C THR A 67 -1.14 -1.29 16.57
N LYS A 68 -0.37 -1.79 15.60
CA LYS A 68 0.26 -3.11 15.65
C LYS A 68 1.78 -3.02 15.77
N GLY A 69 2.34 -3.95 16.54
CA GLY A 69 3.77 -4.06 16.83
C GLY A 69 4.27 -3.09 17.91
N SER A 70 5.30 -3.51 18.63
CA SER A 70 5.96 -2.73 19.71
C SER A 70 7.05 -1.78 19.21
N GLY A 71 7.43 -1.89 17.93
CA GLY A 71 8.50 -1.12 17.30
C GLY A 71 9.90 -1.63 17.63
N SER A 72 10.01 -2.87 18.11
CA SER A 72 11.30 -3.58 18.27
C SER A 72 11.71 -4.28 16.98
N GLU A 73 12.96 -4.74 16.88
CA GLU A 73 13.44 -5.41 15.66
C GLU A 73 12.67 -6.70 15.33
N SER A 74 12.35 -7.49 16.35
CA SER A 74 11.57 -8.73 16.22
C SER A 74 10.07 -8.50 16.06
N ASP A 75 9.58 -7.31 16.44
CA ASP A 75 8.16 -6.94 16.43
C ASP A 75 8.00 -5.46 16.02
N PRO A 76 8.20 -5.15 14.72
CA PRO A 76 8.17 -3.79 14.21
C PRO A 76 6.75 -3.23 14.17
N HIS A 77 6.62 -1.92 14.21
CA HIS A 77 5.36 -1.24 13.93
C HIS A 77 4.90 -1.53 12.49
N LEU A 78 3.68 -2.01 12.32
CA LEU A 78 3.16 -2.42 11.01
C LEU A 78 2.40 -1.27 10.35
N ILE A 79 2.84 -0.87 9.15
CA ILE A 79 2.18 0.14 8.33
C ILE A 79 1.32 -0.60 7.29
N GLU A 80 0.03 -0.66 7.58
CA GLU A 80 -0.98 -1.40 6.81
C GLU A 80 -1.80 -0.48 5.88
N SER A 81 -1.63 0.85 5.98
CA SER A 81 -2.31 1.83 5.13
C SER A 81 -1.42 3.06 4.82
N ALA A 82 -1.76 3.78 3.76
CA ALA A 82 -1.15 5.06 3.42
C ALA A 82 -1.45 6.14 4.48
N ALA A 83 -2.64 6.11 5.08
CA ALA A 83 -3.01 7.00 6.17
C ALA A 83 -2.15 6.74 7.43
N GLN A 84 -1.74 5.50 7.70
CA GLN A 84 -0.80 5.19 8.79
C GLN A 84 0.62 5.71 8.50
N LEU A 85 1.07 5.65 7.25
CA LEU A 85 2.34 6.28 6.85
C LEU A 85 2.30 7.80 7.02
N ALA A 86 1.20 8.44 6.61
CA ALA A 86 0.96 9.87 6.82
C ALA A 86 0.88 10.22 8.31
N GLY A 87 0.21 9.39 9.12
CA GLY A 87 0.15 9.55 10.57
C GLY A 87 1.52 9.45 11.24
N LEU A 88 2.40 8.57 10.77
CA LEU A 88 3.79 8.52 11.22
C LEU A 88 4.54 9.82 10.89
N ALA A 89 4.40 10.33 9.67
CA ALA A 89 4.98 11.61 9.25
C ALA A 89 4.52 12.75 10.16
N TYR A 90 3.20 12.86 10.36
CA TYR A 90 2.57 13.86 11.23
C TYR A 90 3.12 13.78 12.66
N ASN A 91 3.17 12.57 13.25
CA ASN A 91 3.59 12.41 14.62
C ASN A 91 5.08 12.73 14.83
N ILE A 92 5.96 12.36 13.90
CA ILE A 92 7.39 12.73 13.98
C ILE A 92 7.56 14.25 13.83
N ASN A 93 6.79 14.87 12.94
CA ASN A 93 6.94 16.30 12.66
C ASN A 93 6.47 17.21 13.79
N ASN A 94 5.56 16.74 14.65
CA ASN A 94 4.89 17.55 15.65
C ASN A 94 5.21 17.16 17.11
N ASN A 95 5.98 16.09 17.35
CA ASN A 95 6.31 15.67 18.71
C ASN A 95 7.83 15.72 18.96
N ASP A 96 8.24 16.54 19.93
CA ASP A 96 9.62 16.60 20.44
C ASP A 96 10.08 15.31 21.14
N ASN A 97 9.13 14.41 21.38
CA ASN A 97 9.32 13.17 22.10
C ASN A 97 9.94 12.16 21.12
N TYR A 98 11.22 11.81 21.32
CA TYR A 98 11.98 10.78 20.59
C TYR A 98 11.39 9.35 20.66
N VAL A 99 10.07 9.19 20.80
CA VAL A 99 9.33 7.93 20.94
C VAL A 99 9.62 6.98 19.77
N TYR A 100 9.83 7.53 18.57
CA TYR A 100 10.13 6.75 17.37
C TYR A 100 11.64 6.61 17.08
N LYS A 101 12.51 7.25 17.88
CA LYS A 101 13.96 7.15 17.71
C LYS A 101 14.40 5.71 17.92
N GLY A 102 15.05 5.17 16.90
CA GLY A 102 15.55 3.80 16.85
C GLY A 102 14.49 2.73 16.66
N LYS A 103 13.20 3.08 16.53
CA LYS A 103 12.10 2.13 16.35
C LYS A 103 12.09 1.54 14.94
N TYR A 104 11.54 0.34 14.84
CA TYR A 104 11.43 -0.44 13.62
C TYR A 104 10.01 -0.37 13.08
N PHE A 105 9.89 -0.20 11.77
CA PHE A 105 8.65 -0.10 11.01
C PHE A 105 8.74 -1.06 9.82
N LYS A 106 7.60 -1.61 9.42
CA LYS A 106 7.49 -2.50 8.27
C LYS A 106 6.27 -2.16 7.42
N LEU A 107 6.44 -2.02 6.11
CA LEU A 107 5.30 -1.89 5.20
C LEU A 107 4.61 -3.25 5.02
N MET A 108 3.29 -3.24 5.12
CA MET A 108 2.45 -4.42 4.92
C MET A 108 1.62 -4.33 3.64
N LYS A 109 1.53 -3.15 3.03
CA LYS A 109 0.85 -2.91 1.75
C LYS A 109 1.68 -2.01 0.85
N ASP A 110 1.45 -2.14 -0.45
CA ASP A 110 1.83 -1.12 -1.42
C ASP A 110 1.04 0.17 -1.16
N ILE A 111 1.70 1.32 -1.29
CA ILE A 111 1.15 2.64 -0.95
C ILE A 111 1.18 3.52 -2.19
N ASP A 112 0.04 4.13 -2.50
CA ASP A 112 -0.08 5.16 -3.53
C ASP A 112 -0.38 6.51 -2.87
N LEU A 113 0.54 7.48 -3.00
CA LEU A 113 0.36 8.84 -2.48
C LEU A 113 -0.50 9.72 -3.41
N ALA A 114 -1.02 9.16 -4.50
CA ALA A 114 -1.98 9.75 -5.42
C ALA A 114 -1.59 11.14 -5.95
N SER A 115 -0.29 11.40 -6.09
CA SER A 115 0.27 12.70 -6.46
C SER A 115 -0.23 13.85 -5.57
N LYS A 116 -0.62 13.56 -4.34
CA LYS A 116 -1.04 14.57 -3.36
C LYS A 116 0.19 15.25 -2.75
N PRO A 117 0.10 16.54 -2.38
CA PRO A 117 1.19 17.23 -1.71
C PRO A 117 1.63 16.45 -0.46
N TRP A 118 2.88 15.98 -0.46
CA TRP A 118 3.42 15.20 0.64
C TRP A 118 4.26 16.07 1.58
N THR A 119 3.98 15.97 2.88
CA THR A 119 4.89 16.51 3.90
C THR A 119 5.94 15.43 4.22
N PRO A 120 7.24 15.69 4.03
CA PRO A 120 8.27 14.72 4.33
C PRO A 120 8.18 14.17 5.77
N ILE A 121 8.54 12.91 5.96
CA ILE A 121 8.72 12.34 7.29
C ILE A 121 9.97 12.98 7.90
N GLY A 122 9.79 13.69 9.02
CA GLY A 122 10.81 14.50 9.67
C GLY A 122 10.89 15.93 9.14
N ASN A 123 11.64 16.78 9.85
CA ASN A 123 11.89 18.17 9.48
C ASN A 123 13.23 18.67 10.06
N LYS A 124 13.49 19.98 9.97
CA LYS A 124 14.75 20.62 10.39
C LYS A 124 15.10 20.42 11.87
N THR A 125 14.10 20.20 12.73
CA THR A 125 14.30 19.99 14.17
C THR A 125 13.93 18.58 14.62
N HIS A 126 13.13 17.86 13.83
CA HIS A 126 12.65 16.50 14.12
C HIS A 126 13.17 15.52 13.08
N PHE A 127 14.33 14.94 13.31
CA PHE A 127 14.85 13.91 12.42
C PHE A 127 14.11 12.57 12.64
N PRO A 128 13.82 11.80 11.58
CA PRO A 128 13.03 10.57 11.71
C PRO A 128 13.67 9.51 12.61
N HIS A 129 15.00 9.36 12.52
CA HIS A 129 15.81 8.37 13.25
C HIS A 129 15.18 6.97 13.35
N LEU A 130 14.48 6.53 12.30
CA LEU A 130 13.69 5.30 12.28
C LEU A 130 14.32 4.24 11.38
N ARG A 131 13.88 3.00 11.56
CA ARG A 131 14.23 1.89 10.67
C ARG A 131 12.98 1.44 9.92
N LEU A 132 12.93 1.64 8.62
CA LEU A 132 11.84 1.19 7.76
C LEU A 132 12.29 0.00 6.91
N ASP A 133 11.56 -1.10 7.01
CA ASP A 133 11.63 -2.24 6.10
C ASP A 133 10.46 -2.16 5.12
N GLY A 134 10.75 -1.94 3.85
CA GLY A 134 9.74 -1.90 2.79
C GLY A 134 9.09 -3.25 2.55
N ASN A 135 9.66 -4.37 3.03
CA ASN A 135 9.06 -5.70 2.91
C ASN A 135 8.71 -6.09 1.44
N GLY A 136 9.45 -5.56 0.47
CA GLY A 136 9.16 -5.74 -0.96
C GLY A 136 7.93 -4.98 -1.47
N LYS A 137 7.40 -4.05 -0.66
CA LYS A 137 6.29 -3.16 -1.00
C LYS A 137 6.81 -1.82 -1.51
N SER A 138 5.99 -1.20 -2.35
CA SER A 138 6.29 0.06 -3.01
C SER A 138 5.56 1.25 -2.37
N ILE A 139 6.16 2.44 -2.48
CA ILE A 139 5.49 3.72 -2.25
C ILE A 139 5.60 4.51 -3.54
N ILE A 140 4.48 4.78 -4.20
CA ILE A 140 4.43 5.40 -5.53
C ILE A 140 3.72 6.74 -5.54
N ASN A 141 3.84 7.46 -6.67
CA ASN A 141 3.17 8.73 -6.95
C ASN A 141 3.42 9.81 -5.88
N LEU A 142 4.62 9.83 -5.31
CA LEU A 142 5.06 10.91 -4.42
C LEU A 142 5.11 12.23 -5.19
N LYS A 143 4.33 13.22 -4.76
CA LYS A 143 4.45 14.60 -5.23
C LYS A 143 5.26 15.42 -4.24
N VAL A 144 6.39 15.94 -4.73
CA VAL A 144 7.24 16.90 -4.02
C VAL A 144 6.92 18.30 -4.51
N ASP A 145 6.36 19.14 -3.66
CA ASP A 145 5.87 20.49 -4.00
C ASP A 145 6.35 21.52 -2.97
N VAL A 146 7.68 21.68 -2.86
CA VAL A 146 8.31 22.68 -1.97
C VAL A 146 9.28 23.55 -2.75
N GLY A 147 9.19 24.87 -2.53
CA GLY A 147 10.00 25.87 -3.24
C GLY A 147 11.42 26.08 -2.68
N ASP A 148 11.69 25.61 -1.46
CA ASP A 148 13.03 25.65 -0.84
C ASP A 148 13.15 24.60 0.30
N GLY A 149 14.35 24.05 0.52
CA GLY A 149 14.64 23.04 1.56
C GLY A 149 14.73 21.56 1.11
N CYS A 150 14.96 20.65 2.05
CA CYS A 150 15.01 19.20 1.76
C CYS A 150 13.60 18.66 1.50
N ALA A 151 13.49 17.84 0.46
CA ALA A 151 12.21 17.42 -0.09
C ALA A 151 12.27 15.95 -0.53
N GLY A 152 11.18 15.22 -0.33
CA GLY A 152 11.09 13.79 -0.62
C GLY A 152 10.19 13.06 0.35
N LEU A 153 10.22 11.72 0.32
CA LEU A 153 9.46 10.90 1.26
C LEU A 153 9.91 11.17 2.71
N PHE A 154 11.21 11.32 2.90
CA PHE A 154 11.85 11.71 4.17
C PHE A 154 12.53 13.07 4.00
N TYR A 155 12.55 13.88 5.07
CA TYR A 155 13.23 15.18 5.04
C TYR A 155 14.75 15.01 4.99
N TRP A 156 15.34 14.43 6.02
CA TRP A 156 16.76 14.11 6.07
C TRP A 156 16.97 12.87 6.94
N LEU A 157 17.52 11.82 6.34
CA LEU A 157 18.01 10.64 7.05
C LEU A 157 19.43 10.90 7.56
N SER A 158 19.61 10.99 8.88
CA SER A 158 20.93 11.14 9.52
C SER A 158 21.39 9.84 10.19
N GLY A 159 22.67 9.77 10.56
CA GLY A 159 23.24 8.61 11.23
C GLY A 159 24.58 8.89 11.89
N THR A 160 24.52 9.41 13.11
CA THR A 160 25.70 9.72 13.94
C THR A 160 25.99 8.64 14.99
N SER A 161 25.00 7.80 15.33
CA SER A 161 25.11 6.66 16.24
C SER A 161 24.13 5.55 15.85
N SER A 162 24.24 4.35 16.43
CA SER A 162 23.34 3.24 16.11
C SER A 162 21.86 3.56 16.39
N THR A 163 21.54 4.36 17.41
CA THR A 163 20.17 4.76 17.74
C THR A 163 19.68 5.98 16.94
N GLU A 164 20.58 6.67 16.24
CA GLU A 164 20.28 7.82 15.38
C GLU A 164 20.32 7.48 13.90
N LYS A 165 20.91 6.33 13.54
CA LYS A 165 21.00 5.89 12.16
C LYS A 165 19.64 5.48 11.65
N SER A 166 19.13 6.29 10.73
CA SER A 166 17.97 5.88 9.94
C SER A 166 18.38 4.79 8.94
N VAL A 167 17.53 3.78 8.76
CA VAL A 167 17.77 2.69 7.80
C VAL A 167 16.50 2.49 7.00
N VAL A 168 16.62 2.49 5.67
CA VAL A 168 15.55 2.09 4.75
C VAL A 168 16.08 0.93 3.92
N ARG A 169 15.32 -0.16 3.84
CA ARG A 169 15.69 -1.35 3.06
C ARG A 169 14.47 -1.98 2.43
N ASN A 170 14.67 -2.78 1.38
CA ASN A 170 13.64 -3.58 0.71
C ASN A 170 12.42 -2.75 0.25
N LEU A 171 12.67 -1.52 -0.20
CA LEU A 171 11.69 -0.60 -0.80
C LEU A 171 11.91 -0.56 -2.32
#